data_AF-A0AA39QBF1-F1
#
_entry.id   AF-A0AA39QBF1-F1
#
_cell.length_a   1.000
_cell.length_b   1.000
_cell.length_c   1.000
_cell.angle_alpha   90.00
_cell.angle_beta   90.00
_cell.angle_gamma   90.00
#
_symmetry.space_group_name_H-M   'P 1'
#
loop_
_entity.id
_entity.type
_entity.pdbx_description
1 polymer ?
#
loop_
_entity_poly.entity_id
_entity_poly.type
_entity_poly.pdbx_seq_one_letter_code
_entity_poly.pdbx_strand_id
1 'polypeptide(L)'
;MAFAAVDIGSANHGLGHPTWWQRAPYVFPLINTMRSWRACPDLIQQKKTGYTEAEFTEMEKCAAVFYMESFFHFFGHAPVIPHHLSHSPQMMFVPKTHEDMYTERSGLVFNLAQFCLLPYVVKRGIKFVPSMYA
;
A
#
# COMPACT_ATOMS: atom_id res chain seq x y z
N MET A 1 22.36 -11.53 23.11
CA MET A 1 21.10 -11.69 22.36
C MET A 1 20.30 -10.43 22.61
N ALA A 2 20.08 -9.58 21.60
CA ALA A 2 19.33 -8.35 21.77
C ALA A 2 17.85 -8.65 21.49
N PHE A 3 16.97 -8.38 22.46
CA PHE A 3 15.54 -8.38 22.21
C PHE A 3 15.20 -7.07 21.50
N ALA A 4 14.75 -7.16 20.24
CA ALA A 4 14.14 -6.02 19.57
C ALA A 4 12.74 -5.83 20.15
N ALA A 5 12.57 -4.84 21.03
CA ALA A 5 11.26 -4.39 21.46
C ALA A 5 10.77 -3.35 20.46
N VAL A 6 9.67 -3.66 19.76
CA VAL A 6 8.98 -2.70 18.90
C VAL A 6 7.97 -1.93 19.75
N ASP A 7 7.92 -0.61 19.59
CA ASP A 7 6.94 0.22 20.28
C ASP A 7 5.52 -0.21 19.88
N ILE A 8 4.67 -0.53 20.86
CA ILE A 8 3.28 -0.90 20.61
C ILE A 8 2.51 0.26 19.96
N GLY A 9 2.96 1.50 20.15
CA GLY A 9 2.50 2.69 19.45
C GLY A 9 2.64 2.60 17.93
N SER A 10 3.62 1.83 17.41
CA SER A 10 3.81 1.66 15.98
C SER A 10 2.89 0.60 15.35
N ALA A 11 2.18 -0.20 16.14
CA ALA A 11 1.51 -1.42 15.67
C ALA A 11 0.34 -1.17 14.71
N ASN A 12 -0.30 0.00 14.78
CA ASN A 12 -1.39 0.40 13.89
C ASN A 12 -0.93 1.34 12.78
N HIS A 13 0.36 1.34 12.44
CA HIS A 13 0.90 2.03 11.27
C HIS A 13 1.23 1.05 10.14
N GLY A 14 1.48 1.57 8.94
CA GLY A 14 1.76 0.73 7.79
C GLY A 14 0.52 0.00 7.27
N LEU A 15 0.65 -1.30 7.04
CA LEU A 15 -0.45 -2.18 6.60
C LEU A 15 -1.55 -2.35 7.68
N GLY A 16 -1.23 -2.13 8.96
CA GLY A 16 -2.19 -2.23 10.06
C GLY A 16 -3.02 -0.97 10.29
N HIS A 17 -2.83 0.08 9.48
CA HIS A 17 -3.49 1.37 9.70
C HIS A 17 -5.00 1.29 9.41
N PRO A 18 -5.91 1.81 10.27
CA PRO A 18 -7.35 1.70 10.06
C PRO A 18 -7.81 2.43 8.78
N THR A 19 -7.13 3.51 8.46
CA THR A 19 -7.41 4.36 7.30
C THR A 19 -6.77 3.83 6.01
N TRP A 20 -7.57 3.63 4.95
CA TRP A 20 -7.12 3.01 3.71
C TRP A 20 -6.03 3.80 2.96
N TRP A 21 -6.15 5.13 2.90
CA TRP A 21 -5.16 5.96 2.20
C TRP A 21 -3.80 5.97 2.91
N GLN A 22 -3.76 5.72 4.22
CA GLN A 22 -2.52 5.58 4.98
C GLN A 22 -1.91 4.18 4.83
N ARG A 23 -2.70 3.16 4.46
CA ARG A 23 -2.19 1.83 4.06
C ARG A 23 -1.67 1.80 2.63
N ALA A 24 -2.24 2.61 1.73
CA ALA A 24 -1.95 2.58 0.30
C ALA A 24 -0.44 2.65 -0.07
N PRO A 25 0.40 3.50 0.57
CA PRO A 25 1.84 3.54 0.31
C PRO A 25 2.56 2.21 0.56
N TYR A 26 2.00 1.34 1.40
CA TYR A 26 2.55 0.04 1.76
C TYR A 26 1.93 -1.09 0.92
N VAL A 27 0.64 -0.99 0.63
CA VAL A 27 -0.09 -1.98 -0.19
C VAL A 27 0.36 -1.95 -1.64
N PHE A 28 0.62 -0.78 -2.24
CA PHE A 28 1.02 -0.71 -3.65
C PHE A 28 2.36 -1.39 -3.96
N PRO A 29 3.45 -1.19 -3.19
CA PRO A 29 4.69 -1.94 -3.38
C PRO A 29 4.51 -3.45 -3.21
N LEU A 30 3.70 -3.88 -2.24
CA LEU A 30 3.38 -5.29 -2.03
C LEU A 30 2.70 -5.87 -3.28
N ILE A 31 1.65 -5.23 -3.77
CA ILE A 31 0.94 -5.60 -4.99
C ILE A 31 1.87 -5.63 -6.21
N ASN A 32 2.73 -4.62 -6.36
CA ASN A 32 3.70 -4.57 -7.45
C ASN A 32 4.66 -5.77 -7.44
N THR A 33 5.05 -6.22 -6.24
CA THR A 33 5.88 -7.42 -6.08
C THR A 33 5.11 -8.66 -6.48
N MET A 34 3.87 -8.80 -5.99
CA MET A 34 2.99 -9.95 -6.23
C MET A 34 2.59 -10.13 -7.70
N ARG A 35 2.58 -9.07 -8.51
CA ARG A 35 2.33 -9.15 -9.96
C ARG A 35 3.29 -10.07 -10.70
N SER A 36 4.50 -10.22 -10.20
CA SER A 36 5.50 -11.13 -10.77
C SER A 36 5.31 -12.59 -10.35
N TRP A 37 4.41 -12.86 -9.40
CA TRP A 37 4.22 -14.19 -8.84
C TRP A 37 3.34 -15.04 -9.76
N ARG A 38 3.56 -16.36 -9.70
CA ARG A 38 2.81 -17.33 -10.50
C ARG A 38 1.33 -17.27 -10.13
N ALA A 39 0.45 -17.32 -11.13
CA ALA A 39 -1.00 -17.30 -10.96
C ALA A 39 -1.54 -16.05 -10.25
N CYS A 40 -0.86 -14.90 -10.41
CA CYS A 40 -1.36 -13.62 -9.89
C CYS A 40 -2.77 -13.31 -10.42
N PRO A 41 -3.76 -13.04 -9.54
CA PRO A 41 -5.13 -12.69 -9.95
C PRO A 41 -5.20 -11.47 -10.87
N ASP A 42 -6.15 -11.47 -11.81
CA ASP A 42 -6.35 -10.39 -12.77
C ASP A 42 -6.58 -9.03 -12.09
N LEU A 43 -7.31 -9.01 -10.97
CA LEU A 43 -7.57 -7.79 -10.20
C LEU A 43 -6.28 -7.12 -9.71
N ILE A 44 -5.26 -7.91 -9.38
CA ILE A 44 -3.93 -7.43 -8.97
C ILE A 44 -3.09 -7.07 -10.20
N GLN A 45 -3.19 -7.84 -11.28
CA GLN A 45 -2.46 -7.57 -12.52
C GLN A 45 -2.88 -6.26 -13.21
N GLN A 46 -4.18 -5.93 -13.16
CA GLN A 46 -4.71 -4.71 -13.75
C GLN A 46 -4.08 -3.47 -13.09
N LYS A 47 -3.35 -2.69 -13.90
CA LYS A 47 -2.79 -1.41 -13.48
C LYS A 47 -3.84 -0.33 -13.65
N LYS A 48 -4.37 0.18 -12.54
CA LYS A 48 -5.13 1.43 -12.50
C LYS A 48 -4.23 2.54 -11.97
N THR A 49 -4.44 3.75 -12.50
CA THR A 49 -3.72 4.95 -12.09
C THR A 49 -4.25 5.50 -10.78
N GLY A 50 -5.58 5.48 -10.57
CA GLY A 50 -6.25 5.90 -9.34
C GLY A 50 -7.23 4.86 -8.82
N TYR A 51 -7.44 4.87 -7.51
CA TYR A 51 -8.37 3.97 -6.82
C TYR A 51 -9.31 4.77 -5.91
N THR A 52 -10.59 4.45 -5.97
CA THR A 52 -11.56 4.79 -4.92
C THR A 52 -11.33 3.91 -3.69
N GLU A 53 -11.89 4.29 -2.54
CA GLU A 53 -11.81 3.48 -1.31
C GLU A 53 -12.34 2.05 -1.50
N ALA A 54 -13.46 1.90 -2.19
CA ALA A 54 -14.06 0.60 -2.47
C ALA A 54 -13.15 -0.28 -3.33
N GLU A 55 -12.64 0.28 -4.44
CA GLU A 55 -11.72 -0.44 -5.33
C GLU A 55 -10.41 -0.78 -4.63
N PHE A 56 -9.87 0.14 -3.83
CA PHE A 56 -8.66 -0.09 -3.04
C PHE A 56 -8.88 -1.24 -2.05
N THR A 57 -10.00 -1.22 -1.32
CA THR A 57 -10.33 -2.23 -0.30
C THR A 57 -10.54 -3.60 -0.94
N GLU A 58 -11.18 -3.68 -2.09
CA GLU A 58 -11.36 -4.92 -2.83
C GLU A 58 -10.02 -5.49 -3.32
N MET A 59 -9.19 -4.63 -3.93
CA MET A 59 -7.85 -4.98 -4.37
C MET A 59 -6.95 -5.42 -3.20
N GLU A 60 -6.99 -4.71 -2.06
CA GLU A 60 -6.24 -5.05 -0.85
C GLU A 60 -6.65 -6.42 -0.30
N LYS A 61 -7.95 -6.72 -0.24
CA LYS A 61 -8.45 -8.04 0.18
C LYS A 61 -7.98 -9.14 -0.75
N CYS A 62 -8.05 -8.92 -2.07
CA CYS A 62 -7.56 -9.89 -3.05
C CYS A 62 -6.05 -10.13 -2.90
N ALA A 63 -5.27 -9.06 -2.69
CA ALA A 63 -3.84 -9.17 -2.42
C ALA A 63 -3.55 -9.91 -1.12
N ALA A 64 -4.29 -9.66 -0.04
CA ALA A 64 -4.11 -10.37 1.22
C ALA A 64 -4.36 -11.88 1.08
N VAL A 65 -5.44 -12.28 0.40
CA VAL A 65 -5.75 -13.69 0.14
C VAL A 65 -4.67 -14.34 -0.72
N PHE A 66 -4.32 -13.73 -1.86
CA PHE A 66 -3.29 -14.27 -2.74
C PHE A 66 -1.92 -14.37 -2.07
N TYR A 67 -1.59 -13.42 -1.19
CA TYR A 67 -0.37 -13.46 -0.38
C TYR A 67 -0.39 -14.64 0.58
N MET A 68 -1.47 -14.84 1.32
CA MET A 68 -1.61 -15.96 2.26
C MET A 68 -1.50 -17.31 1.56
N GLU A 69 -2.23 -17.47 0.46
CA GLU A 69 -2.21 -18.71 -0.32
C GLU A 69 -0.82 -18.97 -0.88
N SER A 70 -0.21 -17.98 -1.52
CA SER A 70 1.16 -18.10 -2.06
C SER A 70 2.14 -18.46 -0.95
N PHE A 71 2.10 -17.73 0.17
CA PHE A 71 3.00 -17.97 1.30
C PHE A 71 2.84 -19.39 1.86
N PHE A 72 1.61 -19.86 2.05
CA PHE A 72 1.34 -21.23 2.50
C PHE A 72 1.88 -22.28 1.51
N HIS A 73 1.68 -22.08 0.21
CA HIS A 73 2.19 -22.99 -0.81
C HIS A 73 3.73 -23.03 -0.85
N PHE A 74 4.40 -21.91 -0.58
CA PHE A 74 5.87 -21.85 -0.60
C PHE A 74 6.53 -22.32 0.71
N PHE A 75 5.96 -21.98 1.86
CA PHE A 75 6.60 -22.20 3.18
C PHE A 75 5.92 -23.29 4.02
N GLY A 76 4.74 -23.77 3.62
CA GLY A 76 4.01 -24.85 4.32
C GLY A 76 3.29 -24.40 5.60
N HIS A 77 3.21 -23.10 5.88
CA HIS A 77 2.46 -22.57 7.03
C HIS A 77 1.87 -21.19 6.71
N ALA A 78 0.89 -20.75 7.51
CA ALA A 78 0.27 -19.44 7.33
C ALA A 78 1.28 -18.31 7.66
N PRO A 79 1.26 -17.18 6.92
CA PRO A 79 2.05 -16.01 7.30
C PRO A 79 1.49 -15.37 8.56
N VAL A 80 2.37 -14.78 9.38
CA VAL A 80 1.94 -13.85 10.44
C VAL A 80 1.63 -12.52 9.77
N ILE A 81 0.36 -12.15 9.72
CA ILE A 81 -0.07 -10.88 9.14
C ILE A 81 -0.09 -9.81 10.24
N PRO A 82 0.49 -8.63 9.99
CA PRO A 82 0.28 -7.48 10.86
C PRO A 82 -1.21 -7.11 10.84
N HIS A 83 -1.91 -7.41 11.93
CA HIS A 83 -3.29 -7.00 12.11
C HIS A 83 -3.37 -5.75 12.96
N HIS A 84 -4.40 -4.94 12.72
CA HIS A 84 -4.76 -3.86 13.63
C HIS A 84 -5.00 -4.44 15.02
N LEU A 85 -4.26 -3.92 16.00
CA LEU A 85 -4.39 -4.32 17.39
C LEU A 85 -5.34 -3.33 18.10
N SER A 86 -6.28 -3.86 18.87
CA SER A 86 -7.32 -3.08 19.58
C SER A 86 -6.80 -2.35 20.84
N HIS A 87 -5.49 -2.15 20.98
CA HIS A 87 -4.91 -1.42 22.10
C HIS A 87 -4.94 0.09 21.86
N SER A 88 -4.82 0.87 22.93
CA SER A 88 -4.58 2.31 22.82
C SER A 88 -3.07 2.55 22.61
N PRO A 89 -2.60 2.93 21.41
CA PRO A 89 -1.19 3.19 21.19
C PRO A 89 -0.72 4.36 22.07
N GLN A 90 0.48 4.23 22.64
CA GLN A 90 1.10 5.37 23.32
C GLN A 90 1.41 6.45 22.28
N MET A 91 0.97 7.69 22.53
CA MET A 91 1.05 8.82 21.57
C MET A 91 2.47 9.30 21.24
N MET A 92 3.52 8.66 21.76
CA MET A 92 4.91 9.09 21.55
C MET A 92 5.50 8.61 20.21
N PHE A 93 4.88 7.63 19.55
CA PHE A 93 5.35 7.17 18.26
C PHE A 93 4.95 8.15 17.14
N VAL A 94 5.95 8.77 16.52
CA VAL A 94 5.77 9.62 15.32
C VAL A 94 6.22 8.80 14.10
N PRO A 95 5.29 8.37 13.23
CA PRO A 95 5.65 7.66 12.01
C PRO A 95 6.47 8.57 11.09
N LYS A 96 7.34 7.98 10.28
CA LYS A 96 7.86 8.71 9.12
C LYS A 96 6.70 9.07 8.21
N THR A 97 6.48 10.37 8.00
CA THR A 97 5.57 10.87 6.98
C THR A 97 6.08 10.39 5.63
N HIS A 98 5.36 9.45 5.01
CA HIS A 98 5.49 9.27 3.58
C HIS A 98 4.90 10.53 2.97
N GLU A 99 5.73 11.37 2.33
CA GLU A 99 5.27 12.57 1.62
C GLU A 99 4.24 12.16 0.57
N ASP A 100 3.00 12.22 1.05
CA ASP A 100 1.84 12.71 0.40
C ASP A 100 1.61 12.24 -1.04
N MET A 101 1.12 11.00 -1.17
CA MET A 101 0.39 10.50 -2.36
C MET A 101 -0.97 11.22 -2.56
N TYR A 102 -1.06 12.49 -2.19
CA TYR A 102 -2.30 13.26 -2.23
C TYR A 102 -2.53 13.80 -3.62
N THR A 103 -3.78 13.74 -4.03
CA THR A 103 -4.31 14.64 -5.05
C THR A 103 -5.46 15.42 -4.42
N GLU A 104 -5.63 16.68 -4.83
CA GLU A 104 -6.66 17.60 -4.33
C GLU A 104 -8.10 17.13 -4.64
N ARG A 105 -8.29 15.98 -5.30
CA ARG A 105 -9.61 15.37 -5.53
C ARG A 105 -9.93 14.41 -4.40
N SER A 106 -10.81 14.84 -3.51
CA SER A 106 -11.39 14.03 -2.43
C SER A 106 -11.81 12.64 -2.94
N GLY A 107 -11.16 11.59 -2.43
CA GLY A 107 -11.56 10.19 -2.66
C GLY A 107 -10.74 9.35 -3.64
N LEU A 108 -9.63 9.85 -4.18
CA LEU A 108 -8.74 9.09 -5.06
C LEU A 108 -7.29 9.04 -4.55
N VAL A 109 -6.70 7.84 -4.50
CA VAL A 109 -5.26 7.65 -4.28
C VAL A 109 -4.62 7.07 -5.53
N PHE A 110 -3.49 7.65 -5.95
CA PHE A 110 -2.77 7.26 -7.14
C PHE A 110 -1.61 6.33 -6.82
N ASN A 111 -1.42 5.24 -7.57
CA ASN A 111 -0.22 4.42 -7.41
C ASN A 111 0.99 5.11 -8.06
N LEU A 112 1.69 5.95 -7.30
CA LEU A 112 2.85 6.72 -7.78
C LEU A 112 4.02 5.85 -8.28
N ALA A 113 4.12 4.59 -7.85
CA ALA A 113 5.13 3.67 -8.39
C ALA A 113 4.94 3.37 -9.89
N GLN A 114 3.75 3.62 -10.45
CA GLN A 114 3.53 3.56 -11.91
C GLN A 114 4.09 4.78 -12.65
N PHE A 115 4.27 5.91 -11.96
CA PHE A 115 4.79 7.15 -12.55
C PHE A 115 6.33 7.27 -12.44
N CYS A 116 6.98 6.41 -11.64
CA CYS A 116 8.45 6.36 -11.51
C CYS A 116 9.21 5.93 -12.78
N LEU A 117 8.51 5.70 -13.90
CA LEU A 117 9.15 5.57 -15.22
C LEU A 117 9.37 6.92 -15.93
N LEU A 118 9.00 8.04 -15.32
CA LEU A 118 9.35 9.37 -15.81
C LEU A 118 10.10 10.16 -14.72
N PRO A 119 11.26 10.76 -15.03
CA PRO A 119 12.14 11.35 -14.04
C PRO A 119 11.66 12.76 -13.68
N TYR A 120 10.48 12.94 -13.09
CA TYR A 120 10.07 14.28 -12.61
C TYR A 120 9.24 14.23 -11.33
N VAL A 121 9.95 14.29 -10.21
CA VAL A 121 9.45 14.87 -8.96
C VAL A 121 9.28 16.37 -9.21
N VAL A 122 8.05 16.84 -9.42
CA VAL A 122 7.77 18.27 -9.46
C VAL A 122 7.55 18.77 -8.04
N LYS A 123 8.60 19.37 -7.47
CA LYS A 123 8.49 20.32 -6.36
C LYS A 123 7.54 21.44 -6.75
N ARG A 124 6.56 21.72 -5.89
CA ARG A 124 5.77 22.96 -5.81
C ARG A 124 5.10 23.40 -7.13
N GLY A 125 3.82 23.04 -7.28
CA GLY A 125 2.83 23.85 -8.00
C GLY A 125 2.90 23.86 -9.53
N ILE A 126 2.78 22.70 -10.20
CA ILE A 126 2.57 22.67 -11.66
C ILE A 126 1.39 21.76 -12.04
N LYS A 127 0.51 22.32 -12.87
CA LYS A 127 -0.67 21.74 -13.50
C LYS A 127 -0.30 20.57 -14.42
N PHE A 128 -1.02 19.46 -14.31
CA PHE A 128 -1.02 18.41 -15.34
C PHE A 128 -1.92 18.86 -16.49
N VAL A 129 -1.32 19.16 -17.65
CA VAL A 129 -2.01 19.19 -18.94
C VAL A 129 -1.68 17.87 -19.64
N PRO A 130 -2.65 17.00 -19.97
CA PRO A 130 -2.37 15.79 -20.71
C PRO A 130 -2.07 16.16 -22.16
N SER A 131 -0.85 15.88 -22.62
CA SER A 131 -0.56 15.87 -24.06
C SER A 131 -1.19 14.61 -24.64
N MET A 132 -2.33 14.77 -25.29
CA MET A 132 -2.76 13.86 -26.36
C MET A 132 -1.60 13.73 -27.34
N TYR A 133 -1.13 12.53 -27.62
CA TYR A 133 -0.93 12.05 -28.98
C TYR A 133 -1.01 10.51 -28.98
N ALA A 134 -1.82 10.06 -29.94
CA ALA A 134 -2.13 8.73 -30.45
C ALA A 134 -1.30 7.52 -29.98
#